data_AF-A0A7G8G8P4-F1
#
_entry.id   AF-A0A7G8G8P4-F1
#
_cell.length_a   1.000
_cell.length_b   1.000
_cell.length_c   1.000
_cell.angle_alpha   90.00
_cell.angle_beta   90.00
_cell.angle_gamma   90.00
#
_symmetry.space_group_name_H-M   'P 1'
#
loop_
_entity.id
_entity.type
_entity.pdbx_description
1 polymer ?
#
loop_
_entity_poly.entity_id
_entity_poly.type
_entity_poly.pdbx_seq_one_letter_code
_entity_poly.pdbx_strand_id
1 'polypeptide(L)'
;MKILLAPLLLAVSLPAFAEVDPKIHKLCIEAKDYAGCVLIQEGKANEKKSLKTSGICAKQDMSGCGSVFVQVSEGSSLFENPINSNQELTINNSVDANRFFEKDETEVQNGFTYRNSSVRQLKIRGSYGRYLSFWGRSKNEYQGTSGSYNPGSAGSVNCTSTSYGYGSTSTNCSRSGYVAPSYTPGTSGGIQARWFEYELDCRDRTYNRKGDKAKGLINKGWMDVYYDPTARAVADKYCPIINSLRKKV
;
A
#
# COMPACT_ATOMS: atom_id res chain seq x y z
N MET A 1 -50.94 24.08 41.82
CA MET A 1 -49.59 23.70 41.34
C MET A 1 -49.79 22.58 40.32
N LYS A 2 -49.53 22.84 39.03
CA LYS A 2 -49.77 21.90 37.93
C LYS A 2 -48.49 21.11 37.68
N ILE A 3 -48.52 19.81 37.96
CA ILE A 3 -47.41 18.88 37.68
C ILE A 3 -47.57 18.42 36.24
N LEU A 4 -46.67 18.85 35.37
CA LEU A 4 -46.57 18.43 33.97
C LEU A 4 -45.96 17.03 33.91
N LEU A 5 -46.78 16.04 33.60
CA LEU A 5 -46.36 14.68 33.20
C LEU A 5 -45.99 14.73 31.71
N ALA A 6 -44.70 14.58 31.40
CA ALA A 6 -44.22 14.33 30.04
C ALA A 6 -43.97 12.82 29.88
N PRO A 7 -44.48 12.16 28.82
CA PRO A 7 -44.24 10.74 28.59
C PRO A 7 -42.88 10.53 27.93
N LEU A 8 -42.10 9.62 28.53
CA LEU A 8 -40.83 9.15 28.02
C LEU A 8 -41.06 8.20 26.82
N LEU A 9 -41.00 8.73 25.60
CA LEU A 9 -41.00 7.91 24.38
C LEU A 9 -39.62 7.27 24.19
N LEU A 10 -39.49 6.01 24.59
CA LEU A 10 -38.38 5.14 24.22
C LEU A 10 -38.51 4.75 22.75
N ALA A 11 -37.88 5.51 21.86
CA ALA A 11 -37.69 5.13 20.46
C ALA A 11 -36.63 4.03 20.39
N VAL A 12 -37.08 2.77 20.35
CA VAL A 12 -36.22 1.62 20.01
C VAL A 12 -35.89 1.73 18.52
N SER A 13 -34.70 2.21 18.20
CA SER A 13 -34.18 2.22 16.83
C SER A 13 -33.84 0.79 16.41
N LEU A 14 -34.82 0.06 15.87
CA LEU A 14 -34.53 -1.16 15.13
C LEU A 14 -33.73 -0.76 13.88
N PRO A 15 -32.55 -1.37 13.63
CA PRO A 15 -31.88 -1.19 12.35
C PRO A 15 -32.80 -1.72 11.26
N ALA A 16 -33.32 -0.82 10.43
CA ALA A 16 -34.02 -1.18 9.21
C ALA A 16 -32.98 -1.79 8.26
N PHE A 17 -32.80 -3.11 8.33
CA PHE A 17 -32.15 -3.83 7.25
C PHE A 17 -33.11 -3.73 6.06
N ALA A 18 -32.74 -2.92 5.07
CA ALA A 18 -33.46 -2.85 3.81
C ALA A 18 -33.56 -4.28 3.26
N GLU A 19 -34.79 -4.79 3.14
CA GLU A 19 -35.07 -6.13 2.68
C GLU A 19 -34.72 -6.20 1.19
N VAL A 20 -33.52 -6.71 0.91
CA VAL A 20 -33.05 -6.94 -0.46
C VAL A 20 -33.78 -8.18 -0.99
N ASP A 21 -34.36 -8.08 -2.19
CA ASP A 21 -35.07 -9.18 -2.84
C ASP A 21 -34.18 -10.46 -2.82
N PRO A 22 -34.69 -11.62 -2.34
CA PRO A 22 -33.92 -12.86 -2.24
C PRO A 22 -33.23 -13.28 -3.54
N LYS A 23 -33.82 -12.92 -4.69
CA LYS A 23 -33.26 -13.19 -6.02
C LYS A 23 -32.05 -12.31 -6.31
N ILE A 24 -32.10 -11.03 -5.93
CA ILE A 24 -30.97 -10.10 -6.03
C ILE A 24 -29.88 -10.48 -5.03
N HIS A 25 -30.27 -10.81 -3.79
CA HIS A 25 -29.34 -11.28 -2.76
C HIS A 25 -28.55 -12.50 -3.25
N LYS A 26 -29.23 -13.50 -3.83
CA LYS A 26 -28.57 -14.70 -4.38
C LYS A 26 -27.61 -14.38 -5.53
N LEU A 27 -27.90 -13.36 -6.34
CA LEU A 27 -27.01 -12.92 -7.43
C LEU A 27 -25.80 -12.14 -6.91
N CYS A 28 -25.97 -11.38 -5.83
CA CYS A 28 -24.96 -10.45 -5.34
C CYS A 28 -24.12 -10.99 -4.17
N ILE A 29 -24.50 -12.10 -3.54
CA ILE A 29 -23.83 -12.62 -2.33
C ILE A 29 -22.34 -12.93 -2.54
N GLU A 30 -21.95 -13.33 -3.75
CA GLU A 30 -20.56 -13.60 -4.11
C GLU A 30 -19.81 -12.37 -4.64
N ALA A 31 -20.50 -11.24 -4.83
CA ALA A 31 -19.89 -10.02 -5.33
C ALA A 31 -18.99 -9.40 -4.26
N LYS A 32 -17.78 -8.99 -4.68
CA LYS A 32 -16.84 -8.25 -3.81
C LYS A 32 -17.44 -6.94 -3.29
N ASP A 33 -18.37 -6.35 -4.04
CA ASP A 33 -19.17 -5.18 -3.67
C ASP A 33 -20.67 -5.53 -3.74
N TYR A 34 -21.16 -6.16 -2.68
CA TYR A 34 -22.57 -6.56 -2.56
C TYR A 34 -23.52 -5.36 -2.70
N ALA A 35 -23.20 -4.23 -2.06
CA ALA A 35 -24.05 -3.04 -2.09
C ALA A 35 -24.12 -2.43 -3.50
N GLY A 36 -23.00 -2.35 -4.21
CA GLY A 36 -22.97 -1.91 -5.60
C GLY A 36 -23.77 -2.82 -6.53
N CYS A 37 -23.65 -4.14 -6.35
CA CYS A 37 -24.42 -5.12 -7.13
C CYS A 37 -25.93 -4.98 -6.90
N VAL A 38 -26.38 -4.83 -5.65
CA VAL A 38 -27.79 -4.65 -5.32
C VAL A 38 -28.35 -3.37 -5.96
N LEU A 39 -27.63 -2.26 -5.89
CA LEU A 39 -28.07 -0.98 -6.47
C LEU A 39 -28.27 -1.04 -7.99
N ILE A 40 -27.44 -1.82 -8.69
CA ILE A 40 -27.55 -2.03 -10.14
C ILE A 40 -28.77 -2.89 -10.45
N GLN A 41 -28.97 -3.97 -9.70
CA GLN A 41 -30.09 -4.90 -9.91
C GLN A 41 -31.45 -4.32 -9.53
N GLU A 42 -31.49 -3.41 -8.55
CA GLU A 42 -32.72 -2.69 -8.18
C GLU A 42 -33.08 -1.57 -9.17
N GLY A 43 -32.31 -1.35 -10.24
CA GLY A 43 -32.62 -0.37 -11.28
C GLY A 43 -32.57 1.10 -10.81
N LYS A 44 -32.05 1.37 -9.61
CA LYS A 44 -31.96 2.71 -9.01
C LYS A 44 -30.76 3.54 -9.49
N ALA A 45 -30.06 3.09 -10.53
CA ALA A 45 -28.92 3.79 -11.13
C ALA A 45 -29.30 4.87 -12.17
N ASN A 46 -30.47 5.51 -12.02
CA ASN A 46 -30.93 6.61 -12.90
C ASN A 46 -31.10 7.95 -12.17
N GLU A 47 -30.35 8.20 -11.10
CA GLU A 47 -30.00 9.57 -10.72
C GLU A 47 -28.56 9.85 -11.12
N LYS A 48 -28.43 10.68 -12.17
CA LYS A 48 -27.18 11.32 -12.60
C LYS A 48 -26.54 12.03 -11.40
N LYS A 49 -25.62 11.36 -10.70
CA LYS A 49 -24.63 12.06 -9.88
C LYS A 49 -23.62 12.69 -10.84
N SER A 50 -23.99 13.87 -11.33
CA SER A 50 -23.10 14.84 -11.95
C SER A 50 -21.95 15.10 -10.99
N LEU A 51 -20.83 14.40 -11.20
CA LEU A 51 -19.58 14.76 -10.58
C LEU A 51 -19.09 15.98 -11.33
N LYS A 52 -19.40 17.17 -10.79
CA LYS A 52 -18.77 18.43 -11.18
C LYS A 52 -17.26 18.30 -10.99
N THR A 53 -16.55 18.00 -12.06
CA THR A 53 -15.16 18.42 -12.22
C THR A 53 -15.15 19.93 -12.38
N SER A 54 -15.08 20.65 -11.26
CA SER A 54 -14.64 22.04 -11.25
C SER A 54 -13.13 22.08 -11.51
N GLY A 55 -12.77 22.76 -12.60
CA GLY A 55 -11.41 22.91 -13.13
C GLY A 55 -11.26 22.01 -14.36
N ILE A 56 -11.36 22.50 -15.60
CA ILE A 56 -10.67 23.67 -16.15
C ILE A 56 -11.51 24.29 -17.29
N CYS A 57 -11.63 25.62 -17.27
CA CYS A 57 -12.19 26.56 -18.27
C CYS A 57 -13.72 26.63 -18.47
N ALA A 58 -14.37 27.52 -17.70
CA ALA A 58 -15.59 28.19 -18.12
C ALA A 58 -15.55 29.66 -17.66
N LYS A 59 -15.22 30.57 -18.58
CA LYS A 59 -15.78 31.93 -18.68
C LYS A 59 -15.57 32.42 -20.11
N GLN A 60 -16.66 32.93 -20.68
CA GLN A 60 -16.74 33.54 -22.00
C GLN A 60 -15.79 34.73 -22.05
N ASP A 61 -14.83 34.68 -22.97
CA ASP A 61 -14.52 35.77 -23.90
C ASP A 61 -13.72 35.18 -25.06
N MET A 62 -13.93 35.76 -26.23
CA MET A 62 -13.45 35.28 -27.53
C MET A 62 -11.92 35.14 -27.58
N SER A 63 -11.46 34.18 -28.41
CA SER A 63 -10.09 33.90 -28.86
C SER A 63 -9.21 33.00 -27.96
N GLY A 64 -9.01 31.76 -28.40
CA GLY A 64 -7.85 30.93 -28.00
C GLY A 64 -8.17 29.75 -27.08
N CYS A 65 -8.62 28.62 -27.65
CA CYS A 65 -8.38 27.31 -27.04
C CYS A 65 -7.95 26.35 -28.16
N GLY A 66 -6.66 26.03 -28.19
CA GLY A 66 -6.04 25.15 -29.17
C GLY A 66 -6.54 23.71 -29.06
N SER A 67 -6.50 23.01 -30.19
CA SER A 67 -6.90 21.62 -30.39
C SER A 67 -6.42 20.65 -29.30
N VAL A 68 -7.33 19.77 -28.87
CA VAL A 68 -6.96 18.54 -28.14
C VAL A 68 -6.47 17.53 -29.18
N PHE A 69 -5.17 17.23 -29.16
CA PHE A 69 -4.59 16.16 -29.98
C PHE A 69 -4.76 14.82 -29.26
N VAL A 70 -5.54 13.92 -29.86
CA VAL A 70 -5.53 12.50 -29.50
C VAL A 70 -4.57 11.81 -30.47
N GLN A 71 -3.39 11.40 -30.00
CA GLN A 71 -2.54 10.48 -30.78
C GLN A 71 -3.04 9.05 -30.59
N VAL A 72 -3.68 8.50 -31.62
CA VAL A 72 -3.87 7.06 -31.79
C VAL A 72 -2.75 6.57 -32.68
N SER A 73 -1.83 5.77 -32.15
CA SER A 73 -0.78 5.15 -32.95
C SER A 73 -1.23 3.79 -33.46
N GLU A 74 -1.76 3.74 -34.67
CA GLU A 74 -1.78 2.53 -35.51
C GLU A 74 -1.88 2.98 -36.98
N GLY A 75 -0.88 2.63 -37.78
CA GLY A 75 -0.91 2.61 -39.26
C GLY A 75 -1.45 3.84 -40.01
N SER A 76 -0.54 4.67 -40.51
CA SER A 76 -0.65 5.44 -41.76
C SER A 76 -2.05 5.89 -42.24
N SER A 77 -2.52 7.05 -41.77
CA SER A 77 -3.10 8.10 -42.62
C SER A 77 -3.45 9.32 -41.75
N LEU A 78 -2.98 10.50 -42.17
CA LEU A 78 -3.40 11.78 -41.60
C LEU A 78 -4.78 12.09 -42.20
N PHE A 79 -5.83 12.05 -41.39
CA PHE A 79 -7.12 12.64 -41.74
C PHE A 79 -7.29 13.93 -40.98
N GLU A 80 -7.08 15.06 -41.65
CA GLU A 80 -7.63 16.35 -41.23
C GLU A 80 -9.10 16.39 -41.64
N ASN A 81 -10.00 16.51 -40.67
CA ASN A 81 -11.34 17.03 -40.91
C ASN A 81 -11.73 17.95 -39.75
N PRO A 82 -12.09 19.22 -40.01
CA PRO A 82 -12.64 20.08 -38.98
C PRO A 82 -14.06 19.60 -38.64
N ILE A 83 -14.24 19.06 -37.43
CA ILE A 83 -15.55 18.62 -36.96
C ILE A 83 -16.40 19.86 -36.61
N ASN A 84 -17.38 20.18 -37.45
CA ASN A 84 -18.44 21.12 -37.13
C ASN A 84 -19.34 20.53 -36.03
N SER A 85 -19.73 21.37 -35.06
CA SER A 85 -20.62 20.99 -33.97
C SER A 85 -21.95 20.43 -34.51
N ASN A 86 -22.39 19.32 -33.93
CA ASN A 86 -23.67 18.62 -34.12
C ASN A 86 -23.64 17.33 -34.95
N GLN A 87 -22.56 16.54 -34.90
CA GLN A 87 -22.62 15.14 -35.29
C GLN A 87 -22.56 14.24 -34.06
N GLU A 88 -23.67 13.57 -33.78
CA GLU A 88 -23.79 12.52 -32.78
C GLU A 88 -22.93 11.34 -33.24
N LEU A 89 -21.86 11.03 -32.50
CA LEU A 89 -20.98 9.92 -32.81
C LEU A 89 -21.69 8.63 -32.36
N THR A 90 -22.44 8.00 -33.25
CA THR A 90 -23.01 6.67 -32.99
C THR A 90 -21.89 5.63 -33.00
N ILE A 91 -21.37 5.28 -31.83
CA ILE A 91 -20.42 4.18 -31.68
C ILE A 91 -21.21 2.86 -31.76
N ASN A 92 -21.42 2.36 -32.98
CA ASN A 92 -21.99 1.03 -33.22
C ASN A 92 -20.94 -0.07 -33.11
N ASN A 93 -20.19 -0.09 -32.01
CA ASN A 93 -19.41 -1.25 -31.62
C ASN A 93 -19.44 -1.37 -30.11
N SER A 94 -20.20 -2.37 -29.65
CA SER A 94 -20.17 -2.94 -28.31
C SER A 94 -18.75 -3.42 -28.00
N VAL A 95 -17.87 -2.50 -27.62
CA VAL A 95 -16.60 -2.83 -26.96
C VAL A 95 -16.79 -2.48 -25.50
N ASP A 96 -17.03 -3.51 -24.71
CA ASP A 96 -17.04 -3.59 -23.26
C ASP A 96 -16.59 -2.31 -22.53
N ALA A 97 -17.56 -1.58 -21.98
CA ALA A 97 -17.34 -0.51 -21.00
C ALA A 97 -16.70 -0.98 -19.68
N ASN A 98 -16.25 -2.25 -19.61
CA ASN A 98 -15.43 -2.82 -18.54
C ASN A 98 -13.91 -2.63 -18.76
N ARG A 99 -13.49 -2.04 -19.87
CA ARG A 99 -12.10 -1.63 -20.07
C ARG A 99 -11.93 -0.24 -19.44
N PHE A 100 -10.91 -0.06 -18.58
CA PHE A 100 -10.50 1.18 -17.89
C PHE A 100 -10.72 1.28 -16.37
N PHE A 101 -10.58 0.17 -15.64
CA PHE A 101 -9.72 0.23 -14.45
C PHE A 101 -8.54 -0.72 -14.70
N GLU A 102 -7.60 -0.28 -15.55
CA GLU A 102 -6.37 -1.03 -15.74
C GLU A 102 -5.70 -1.14 -14.36
N LYS A 103 -5.56 -2.37 -13.86
CA LYS A 103 -4.81 -2.62 -12.63
C LYS A 103 -3.40 -2.10 -12.87
N ASP A 104 -3.06 -0.99 -12.23
CA ASP A 104 -1.74 -0.38 -12.32
C ASP A 104 -0.63 -1.33 -11.84
N GLU A 105 -1.00 -2.29 -10.98
CA GLU A 105 -0.12 -3.31 -10.46
C GLU A 105 -0.01 -4.50 -11.42
N THR A 106 1.21 -4.74 -11.90
CA THR A 106 1.58 -5.93 -12.66
C THR A 106 2.20 -6.96 -11.73
N GLU A 107 1.63 -8.17 -11.70
CA GLU A 107 2.20 -9.30 -10.99
C GLU A 107 3.28 -9.98 -11.84
N VAL A 108 4.46 -10.19 -11.24
CA VAL A 108 5.60 -10.84 -11.90
C VAL A 108 5.65 -12.31 -11.51
N GLN A 109 5.50 -12.58 -10.22
CA GLN A 109 5.50 -13.90 -9.60
C GLN A 109 4.76 -13.79 -8.27
N ASN A 110 4.21 -14.89 -7.74
CA ASN A 110 3.45 -14.93 -6.48
C ASN A 110 4.02 -14.01 -5.37
N GLY A 111 3.40 -12.85 -5.18
CA GLY A 111 3.75 -11.85 -4.16
C GLY A 111 4.82 -10.80 -4.55
N PHE A 112 5.31 -10.84 -5.79
CA PHE A 112 6.19 -9.86 -6.43
C PHE A 112 5.40 -9.05 -7.47
N THR A 113 5.29 -7.74 -7.27
CA THR A 113 4.50 -6.86 -8.13
C THR A 113 5.19 -5.52 -8.35
N TYR A 114 4.82 -4.77 -9.38
CA TYR A 114 5.23 -3.37 -9.54
C TYR A 114 4.13 -2.53 -10.19
N ARG A 115 4.18 -1.21 -9.97
CA ARG A 115 3.22 -0.26 -10.57
C ARG A 115 3.74 0.26 -11.90
N ASN A 116 3.07 -0.06 -13.00
CA ASN A 116 3.43 0.40 -14.35
C ASN A 116 3.47 1.94 -14.41
N SER A 117 2.47 2.60 -13.80
CA SER A 117 2.37 4.05 -13.78
C SER A 117 3.48 4.71 -12.97
N SER A 118 4.19 3.98 -12.10
CA SER A 118 5.24 4.54 -11.26
C SER A 118 6.62 4.55 -11.91
N VAL A 119 6.80 3.83 -13.04
CA VAL A 119 8.10 3.72 -13.69
C VAL A 119 8.50 5.05 -14.33
N ARG A 120 9.64 5.60 -13.89
CA ARG A 120 10.16 6.90 -14.32
C ARG A 120 11.66 6.84 -14.50
N GLN A 121 12.19 7.73 -15.34
CA GLN A 121 13.63 7.96 -15.40
C GLN A 121 14.09 8.66 -14.11
N LEU A 122 15.15 8.15 -13.50
CA LEU A 122 15.76 8.70 -12.30
C LEU A 122 17.02 9.48 -12.67
N LYS A 123 17.17 10.69 -12.12
CA LYS A 123 18.37 11.50 -12.27
C LYS A 123 19.39 11.15 -11.20
N ILE A 124 20.53 10.63 -11.60
CA ILE A 124 21.69 10.41 -10.71
C ILE A 124 22.89 11.12 -11.32
N ARG A 125 23.62 11.89 -10.50
CA ARG A 125 24.82 12.67 -10.91
C ARG A 125 24.57 13.58 -12.12
N GLY A 126 23.38 14.17 -12.23
CA GLY A 126 23.10 15.16 -13.27
C GLY A 126 22.47 14.62 -14.56
N SER A 127 22.47 13.30 -14.79
CA SER A 127 22.02 12.69 -16.05
C SER A 127 20.78 11.80 -15.89
N TYR A 128 19.89 11.85 -16.88
CA TYR A 128 18.80 10.88 -17.11
C TYR A 128 19.24 9.82 -18.13
N GLY A 129 18.42 8.80 -18.39
CA GLY A 129 18.66 7.80 -19.45
C GLY A 129 19.45 6.56 -19.03
N ARG A 130 19.94 6.49 -17.78
CA ARG A 130 20.60 5.28 -17.23
C ARG A 130 19.80 4.61 -16.11
N TYR A 131 19.17 5.41 -15.26
CA TYR A 131 18.52 4.91 -14.05
C TYR A 131 17.00 5.01 -14.15
N LEU A 132 16.31 4.05 -13.55
CA LEU A 132 14.87 4.05 -13.35
C LEU A 132 14.53 4.17 -11.86
N SER A 133 13.34 4.71 -11.58
CA SER A 133 12.70 4.63 -10.27
C SER A 133 11.26 4.17 -10.42
N PHE A 134 10.81 3.31 -9.54
CA PHE A 134 9.46 2.75 -9.55
C PHE A 134 9.09 2.20 -8.17
N TRP A 135 7.80 1.99 -7.93
CA TRP A 135 7.29 1.32 -6.74
C TRP A 135 7.00 -0.15 -7.03
N GLY A 136 7.56 -1.03 -6.20
CA GLY A 136 7.42 -2.48 -6.31
C GLY A 136 7.17 -3.13 -4.96
N ARG A 137 6.45 -4.24 -4.98
CA ARG A 137 6.30 -5.14 -3.84
C ARG A 137 7.23 -6.32 -4.02
N SER A 138 8.06 -6.58 -3.02
CA SER A 138 8.91 -7.76 -2.99
C SER A 138 8.91 -8.41 -1.60
N LYS A 139 9.25 -9.70 -1.59
CA LYS A 139 9.44 -10.47 -0.36
C LYS A 139 10.81 -10.17 0.22
N ASN A 140 10.86 -9.80 1.49
CA ASN A 140 12.10 -9.65 2.24
C ASN A 140 12.11 -10.69 3.36
N GLU A 141 13.13 -11.54 3.32
CA GLU A 141 13.40 -12.50 4.38
C GLU A 141 14.19 -11.79 5.48
N TYR A 142 13.72 -11.92 6.72
CA TYR A 142 14.47 -11.49 7.89
C TYR A 142 14.75 -12.69 8.77
N GLN A 143 15.98 -12.75 9.24
CA GLN A 143 16.45 -13.80 10.13
C GLN A 143 15.99 -13.48 11.56
N GLY A 144 15.57 -14.50 12.28
CA GLY A 144 15.26 -14.38 13.69
C GLY A 144 16.50 -14.09 14.53
N THR A 145 16.29 -13.70 15.78
CA THR A 145 17.36 -13.62 16.79
C THR A 145 17.26 -14.81 17.73
N SER A 146 18.41 -15.34 18.17
CA SER A 146 18.43 -16.35 19.23
C SER A 146 17.97 -15.75 20.56
N GLY A 147 17.27 -16.54 21.37
CA GLY A 147 17.03 -16.18 22.75
C GLY A 147 18.33 -16.15 23.55
N SER A 148 18.36 -15.34 24.60
CA SER A 148 19.48 -15.25 25.53
C SER A 148 19.01 -15.62 26.92
N TYR A 149 19.78 -16.45 27.62
CA TYR A 149 19.52 -16.84 28.99
C TYR A 149 20.60 -16.27 29.90
N ASN A 150 20.16 -15.50 30.89
CA ASN A 150 20.97 -15.10 32.01
C ASN A 150 20.70 -16.07 33.17
N PRO A 151 21.67 -16.89 33.59
CA PRO A 151 21.50 -17.82 34.71
C PRO A 151 21.34 -17.12 36.07
N GLY A 152 21.57 -15.80 36.14
CA GLY A 152 21.52 -15.04 37.38
C GLY A 152 22.70 -15.33 38.31
N SER A 153 22.63 -14.76 39.50
CA SER A 153 23.58 -14.93 40.59
C SER A 153 22.82 -14.94 41.91
N ALA A 154 23.11 -15.90 42.78
CA ALA A 154 22.50 -15.97 44.10
C ALA A 154 22.91 -14.80 45.02
N GLY A 155 23.97 -14.06 44.65
CA GLY A 155 24.59 -13.05 45.50
C GLY A 155 25.22 -13.67 46.76
N SER A 156 25.54 -12.81 47.72
CA SER A 156 26.05 -13.19 49.04
C SER A 156 25.06 -12.77 50.11
N VAL A 157 24.85 -13.62 51.12
CA VAL A 157 24.03 -13.30 52.29
C VAL A 157 24.95 -13.07 53.48
N ASN A 158 24.86 -11.89 54.07
CA ASN A 158 25.58 -11.52 55.28
C ASN A 158 24.58 -11.37 56.42
N CYS A 159 24.72 -12.21 57.44
CA CYS A 159 23.88 -12.18 58.63
C CYS A 159 24.69 -11.69 59.83
N THR A 160 24.12 -10.77 60.60
CA THR A 160 24.65 -10.31 61.89
C THR A 160 23.65 -10.65 62.99
N SER A 161 24.13 -11.35 64.01
CA SER A 161 23.34 -11.71 65.19
C SER A 161 23.74 -10.82 66.36
N THR A 162 22.77 -10.09 66.92
CA THR A 162 22.92 -9.31 68.14
C THR A 162 22.21 -10.04 69.27
N SER A 163 22.96 -10.42 70.30
CA SER A 163 22.41 -11.02 71.51
C SER A 163 22.11 -9.93 72.54
N TYR A 164 20.87 -9.85 73.01
CA TYR A 164 20.50 -9.04 74.16
C TYR A 164 20.40 -10.00 75.35
N GLY A 165 21.22 -9.80 76.39
CA GLY A 165 21.25 -10.66 77.58
C GLY A 165 19.84 -10.90 78.12
N TYR A 166 19.58 -12.14 78.59
CA TYR A 166 18.26 -12.81 78.73
C TYR A 166 17.76 -13.56 77.47
N GLY A 167 18.63 -14.32 76.81
CA GLY A 167 18.23 -15.40 75.88
C GLY A 167 17.60 -14.97 74.55
N SER A 168 17.49 -13.66 74.28
CA SER A 168 16.95 -13.14 73.03
C SER A 168 18.08 -12.81 72.05
N THR A 169 18.13 -13.56 70.94
CA THR A 169 19.06 -13.29 69.84
C THR A 169 18.27 -12.78 68.65
N SER A 170 18.60 -11.57 68.18
CA SER A 170 18.06 -11.04 66.93
C SER A 170 19.09 -11.24 65.82
N THR A 171 18.70 -11.84 64.70
CA THR A 171 19.58 -12.03 63.54
C THR A 171 19.02 -11.25 62.37
N ASN A 172 19.82 -10.30 61.85
CA ASN A 172 19.50 -9.53 60.65
C ASN A 172 20.35 -10.04 59.49
N CYS A 173 19.72 -10.44 58.41
CA CYS A 173 20.40 -10.88 57.19
C CYS A 173 20.15 -9.87 56.07
N SER A 174 21.23 -9.48 55.38
CA SER A 174 21.18 -8.68 54.17
C SER A 174 21.77 -9.48 53.01
N ARG A 175 21.13 -9.41 51.83
CA ARG A 175 21.62 -10.06 50.61
C ARG A 175 22.15 -9.00 49.65
N SER A 176 23.40 -9.13 49.22
CA SER A 176 24.03 -8.24 48.26
C SER A 176 24.40 -8.99 46.98
N GLY A 177 24.29 -8.34 45.82
CA GLY A 177 24.74 -8.92 44.54
C GLY A 177 23.85 -10.02 43.95
N TYR A 178 22.60 -10.13 44.43
CA TYR A 178 21.62 -11.03 43.83
C TYR A 178 21.21 -10.51 42.44
N VAL A 179 21.31 -11.36 41.43
CA VAL A 179 20.82 -11.13 40.07
C VAL A 179 19.84 -12.25 39.75
N ALA A 180 18.57 -11.91 39.52
CA ALA A 180 17.59 -12.94 39.17
C ALA A 180 17.93 -13.59 37.82
N PRO A 181 17.80 -14.92 37.68
CA PRO A 181 17.86 -15.56 36.38
C PRO A 181 16.79 -14.95 35.47
N SER A 182 17.13 -14.67 34.21
CA SER A 182 16.19 -14.10 33.26
C SER A 182 16.37 -14.73 31.88
N TYR A 183 15.26 -14.91 31.19
CA TYR A 183 15.25 -15.38 29.81
C TYR A 183 14.73 -14.27 28.92
N THR A 184 15.53 -13.88 27.94
CA THR A 184 15.13 -12.99 26.86
C THR A 184 14.80 -13.84 25.64
N PRO A 185 13.53 -13.99 25.26
CA PRO A 185 13.17 -14.77 24.10
C PRO A 185 13.74 -14.16 22.83
N GLY A 186 14.13 -15.04 21.90
CA GLY A 186 14.52 -14.66 20.56
C GLY A 186 13.30 -14.22 19.74
N THR A 187 13.55 -13.50 18.66
CA THR A 187 12.50 -13.18 17.68
C THR A 187 12.50 -14.23 16.57
N SER A 188 11.33 -14.70 16.15
CA SER A 188 11.22 -15.58 15.00
C SER A 188 11.58 -14.83 13.72
N GLY A 189 12.30 -15.51 12.82
CA GLY A 189 12.48 -15.01 11.45
C GLY A 189 11.17 -15.07 10.65
N GLY A 190 11.16 -14.51 9.46
CA GLY A 190 9.99 -14.57 8.60
C GLY A 190 10.17 -13.93 7.24
N ILE A 191 9.11 -14.00 6.46
CA ILE A 191 9.00 -13.38 5.14
C ILE A 191 7.95 -12.28 5.21
N GLN A 192 8.33 -11.04 4.90
CA GLN A 192 7.39 -9.93 4.79
C GLN A 192 7.36 -9.43 3.35
N ALA A 193 6.16 -9.31 2.80
CA ALA A 193 5.94 -8.68 1.49
C ALA A 193 5.63 -7.19 1.71
N ARG A 194 6.60 -6.33 1.38
CA ARG A 194 6.51 -4.88 1.58
C ARG A 194 6.67 -4.13 0.27
N TRP A 195 6.13 -2.91 0.24
CA TRP A 195 6.35 -1.97 -0.85
C TRP A 195 7.67 -1.23 -0.64
N PHE A 196 8.45 -1.14 -1.70
CA PHE A 196 9.70 -0.40 -1.76
C PHE A 196 9.70 0.53 -2.95
N GLU A 197 10.37 1.65 -2.79
CA GLU A 197 10.82 2.45 -3.92
C GLU A 197 12.15 1.86 -4.42
N TYR A 198 12.17 1.48 -5.69
CA TYR A 198 13.33 0.96 -6.37
C TYR A 198 14.08 2.08 -7.05
N GLU A 199 15.42 1.98 -7.01
CA GLU A 199 16.31 2.60 -7.97
C GLU A 199 16.94 1.47 -8.78
N LEU A 200 16.95 1.57 -10.10
CA LEU A 200 17.45 0.51 -10.97
C LEU A 200 18.42 1.11 -11.98
N ASP A 201 19.59 0.51 -12.11
CA ASP A 201 20.60 0.85 -13.12
C ASP A 201 20.43 -0.07 -14.32
N CYS A 202 19.98 0.48 -15.43
CA CYS A 202 19.75 -0.29 -16.66
C CYS A 202 21.03 -0.76 -17.33
N ARG A 203 22.16 -0.08 -17.09
CA ARG A 203 23.45 -0.44 -17.70
C ARG A 203 24.11 -1.57 -16.95
N ASP A 204 24.21 -1.43 -15.64
CA ASP A 204 24.92 -2.39 -14.79
C ASP A 204 23.99 -3.53 -14.32
N ARG A 205 22.69 -3.45 -14.63
CA ARG A 205 21.65 -4.41 -14.22
C ARG A 205 21.65 -4.64 -12.71
N THR A 206 21.76 -3.55 -11.96
CA THR A 206 21.67 -3.55 -10.49
C THR A 206 20.48 -2.74 -10.01
N TYR A 207 19.96 -3.04 -8.83
CA TYR A 207 18.89 -2.29 -8.18
C TYR A 207 19.21 -2.01 -6.71
N ASN A 208 18.55 -1.00 -6.17
CA ASN A 208 18.58 -0.63 -4.75
C ASN A 208 17.14 -0.44 -4.27
N ARG A 209 16.80 -0.96 -3.09
CA ARG A 209 15.49 -0.78 -2.46
C ARG A 209 15.61 0.27 -1.37
N LYS A 210 14.99 1.43 -1.55
CA LYS A 210 15.00 2.49 -0.54
C LYS A 210 14.34 2.01 0.75
N GLY A 211 15.03 2.22 1.86
CA GLY A 211 14.57 1.83 3.19
C GLY A 211 14.73 0.35 3.51
N ASP A 212 15.29 -0.46 2.61
CA ASP A 212 15.63 -1.85 2.88
C ASP A 212 16.97 -1.94 3.63
N LYS A 213 16.92 -2.52 4.83
CA LYS A 213 18.08 -2.62 5.74
C LYS A 213 18.63 -4.05 5.73
N ALA A 214 19.95 -4.17 5.64
CA ALA A 214 20.70 -5.37 5.93
C ALA A 214 20.72 -5.62 7.45
N LYS A 215 21.12 -6.83 7.87
CA LYS A 215 21.29 -7.16 9.30
C LYS A 215 22.15 -6.07 9.97
N GLY A 216 21.53 -5.35 10.91
CA GLY A 216 22.17 -4.25 11.65
C GLY A 216 22.29 -2.97 10.82
N LEU A 217 21.26 -2.12 10.87
CA LEU A 217 21.21 -0.67 10.51
C LEU A 217 21.79 -0.18 9.16
N ILE A 218 22.47 -1.01 8.38
CA ILE A 218 23.13 -0.66 7.12
C ILE A 218 22.15 -0.92 5.99
N ASN A 219 21.99 0.02 5.06
CA ASN A 219 21.13 -0.19 3.90
C ASN A 219 21.71 -1.29 3.00
N LYS A 220 20.86 -2.21 2.51
CA LYS A 220 21.27 -3.11 1.42
C LYS A 220 21.52 -2.20 0.21
N GLY A 221 22.78 -2.05 -0.18
CA GLY A 221 23.18 -1.17 -1.28
C GLY A 221 22.67 -1.65 -2.63
N TRP A 222 23.41 -1.33 -3.69
CA TRP A 222 23.13 -1.86 -5.02
C TRP A 222 23.36 -3.38 -5.06
N MET A 223 22.38 -4.11 -5.59
CA MET A 223 22.35 -5.57 -5.73
C MET A 223 22.03 -5.94 -7.17
N ASP A 224 22.44 -7.12 -7.64
CA ASP A 224 22.13 -7.58 -9.00
C ASP A 224 20.63 -7.87 -9.16
N VAL A 225 20.01 -7.42 -10.28
CA VAL A 225 18.58 -7.65 -10.57
C VAL A 225 18.18 -9.13 -10.57
N TYR A 226 19.13 -10.05 -10.77
CA TYR A 226 18.91 -11.48 -10.67
C TYR A 226 18.26 -11.91 -9.34
N TYR A 227 18.55 -11.21 -8.24
CA TYR A 227 18.08 -11.56 -6.90
C TYR A 227 16.66 -11.05 -6.57
N ASP A 228 16.06 -10.18 -7.39
CA ASP A 228 14.71 -9.67 -7.16
C ASP A 228 13.88 -9.77 -8.46
N PRO A 229 12.91 -10.70 -8.53
CA PRO A 229 12.05 -10.88 -9.70
C PRO A 229 11.37 -9.59 -10.17
N THR A 230 10.97 -8.71 -9.24
CA THR A 230 10.35 -7.42 -9.56
C THR A 230 11.35 -6.51 -10.29
N ALA A 231 12.57 -6.40 -9.77
CA ALA A 231 13.62 -5.58 -10.39
C ALA A 231 14.00 -6.13 -11.78
N ARG A 232 14.14 -7.46 -11.91
CA ARG A 232 14.44 -8.10 -13.20
C ARG A 232 13.36 -7.81 -14.24
N ALA A 233 12.09 -7.99 -13.88
CA ALA A 233 10.98 -7.75 -14.81
C ALA A 233 10.91 -6.30 -15.28
N VAL A 234 11.15 -5.33 -14.38
CA VAL A 234 11.20 -3.92 -14.76
C VAL A 234 12.41 -3.63 -15.64
N ALA A 235 13.59 -4.19 -15.33
CA ALA A 235 14.77 -4.02 -16.16
C ALA A 235 14.53 -4.49 -17.59
N ASP A 236 14.02 -5.71 -17.75
CA ASP A 236 13.81 -6.32 -19.07
C ASP A 236 12.78 -5.56 -19.91
N LYS A 237 11.72 -5.05 -19.27
CA LYS A 237 10.63 -4.34 -19.96
C LYS A 237 10.98 -2.87 -20.27
N TYR A 238 11.59 -2.16 -19.33
CA TYR A 238 11.68 -0.69 -19.39
C TYR A 238 13.06 -0.15 -19.73
N CYS A 239 14.15 -0.90 -19.50
CA CYS A 239 15.47 -0.43 -19.88
C CYS A 239 15.65 -0.21 -21.39
N PRO A 240 15.10 -1.06 -22.28
CA PRO A 240 15.19 -0.82 -23.73
C PRO A 240 14.50 0.48 -24.19
N ILE A 241 13.49 0.94 -23.44
CA ILE A 241 12.69 2.12 -23.76
C ILE A 241 12.91 3.28 -22.78
N ILE A 242 14.00 3.27 -22.01
CA ILE A 242 14.23 4.24 -20.93
C ILE A 242 14.08 5.70 -21.39
N ASN A 243 14.52 6.01 -22.61
CA ASN A 243 14.49 7.35 -23.17
C ASN A 243 13.07 7.87 -23.45
N SER A 244 12.08 6.99 -23.64
CA SER A 244 10.68 7.37 -23.85
C SER A 244 9.89 7.54 -22.54
N LEU A 245 10.47 7.16 -21.40
CA LEU A 245 9.78 7.23 -20.12
C LEU A 245 9.75 8.65 -19.57
N ARG A 246 8.72 8.95 -18.77
CA ARG A 246 8.62 10.23 -18.06
C ARG A 246 9.76 10.38 -17.05
N LYS A 247 10.27 11.59 -16.89
CA LYS A 247 11.32 11.92 -15.91
C LYS A 247 10.69 12.06 -14.52
N LYS A 248 11.38 11.56 -13.50
CA LYS A 248 11.06 11.81 -12.10
C LYS A 248 11.58 13.21 -11.75
N VAL A 249 10.66 14.09 -11.32
CA VAL A 249 10.97 15.47 -10.91
C VAL A 249 11.55 15.47 -9.51
#